data_AF-A0A4P7UIH3-F1
#
_entry.id   AF-A0A4P7UIH3-F1
#
_cell.length_a   1.000
_cell.length_b   1.000
_cell.length_c   1.000
_cell.angle_alpha   90.00
_cell.angle_beta   90.00
_cell.angle_gamma   90.00
#
_symmetry.space_group_name_H-M   'P 1'
#
loop_
_entity.id
_entity.type
_entity.pdbx_description
1 polymer ?
#
loop_
_entity_poly.entity_id
_entity_poly.type
_entity_poly.pdbx_seq_one_letter_code
_entity_poly.pdbx_strand_id
1 'polypeptide(L)'
;MYTYISVIRALGDENRLRILMALRQRPLCVCEITTLLGLAASTTSKHLFILRQARLIESIKNGRWVYYQLPHAPTDSVREVLALTTRELADTPQILQDEAALPGISHNTSIHEFLKQKHIPVPADQTDGSEDDGALPLDDKA
;
A
#
# COMPACT_ATOMS: atom_id res chain seq x y z
N MET A 1 25.36 -8.48 -11.37
CA MET A 1 25.02 -9.73 -10.65
C MET A 1 24.45 -9.47 -9.26
N TYR A 2 25.16 -8.78 -8.36
CA TYR A 2 24.70 -8.54 -6.98
C TYR A 2 23.32 -7.86 -6.87
N THR A 3 23.02 -6.88 -7.73
CA THR A 3 21.71 -6.20 -7.75
C THR A 3 20.56 -7.13 -8.15
N TYR A 4 20.79 -8.07 -9.05
CA TYR A 4 19.75 -9.04 -9.44
C TYR A 4 19.52 -10.06 -8.33
N ILE A 5 20.59 -10.53 -7.67
CA ILE A 5 20.50 -11.43 -6.52
C ILE A 5 19.74 -10.77 -5.36
N SER A 6 19.96 -9.48 -5.10
CA SER A 6 19.21 -8.78 -4.04
C SER A 6 17.72 -8.68 -4.35
N VAL A 7 17.35 -8.46 -5.62
CA VAL A 7 15.95 -8.49 -6.07
C VAL A 7 15.34 -9.87 -5.82
N ILE A 8 15.96 -10.95 -6.32
CA ILE A 8 15.40 -12.30 -6.15
C ILE A 8 15.31 -12.70 -4.66
N ARG A 9 16.32 -12.37 -3.85
CA ARG A 9 16.27 -12.59 -2.39
C ARG A 9 15.17 -11.77 -1.71
N ALA A 10 14.94 -10.54 -2.18
CA ALA A 10 13.87 -9.71 -1.66
C ALA A 10 12.49 -10.26 -2.01
N LEU A 11 12.31 -10.92 -3.16
CA LEU A 11 11.04 -11.54 -3.55
C LEU A 11 10.76 -12.88 -2.85
N GLY A 12 11.80 -13.59 -2.39
CA GLY A 12 11.66 -14.93 -1.78
C GLY A 12 11.06 -14.97 -0.37
N ASP A 13 10.11 -14.10 -0.05
CA ASP A 13 9.45 -14.03 1.26
C ASP A 13 8.04 -13.47 1.12
N GLU A 14 7.10 -14.19 1.70
CA GLU A 14 5.68 -13.92 1.58
C GLU A 14 5.31 -12.52 2.06
N ASN A 15 5.80 -12.10 3.23
CA ASN A 15 5.47 -10.78 3.78
C ASN A 15 6.00 -9.65 2.89
N ARG A 16 7.18 -9.82 2.28
CA ARG A 16 7.70 -8.83 1.32
C ARG A 16 6.86 -8.76 0.05
N LEU A 17 6.34 -9.88 -0.44
CA LEU A 17 5.42 -9.90 -1.57
C LEU A 17 4.08 -9.23 -1.22
N ARG A 18 3.52 -9.52 -0.05
CA ARG A 18 2.32 -8.86 0.49
C ARG A 18 2.50 -7.34 0.56
N ILE A 19 3.65 -6.86 1.04
CA ILE A 19 3.99 -5.42 1.05
C ILE A 19 3.96 -4.85 -0.37
N LEU A 20 4.61 -5.50 -1.34
CA LEU A 20 4.66 -5.00 -2.71
C LEU A 20 3.26 -4.88 -3.32
N MET A 21 2.40 -5.88 -3.10
CA MET A 21 1.01 -5.86 -3.57
C MET A 21 0.21 -4.75 -2.89
N ALA A 22 0.34 -4.58 -1.58
CA ALA A 22 -0.33 -3.51 -0.85
C ALA A 22 0.09 -2.11 -1.33
N LEU A 23 1.37 -1.91 -1.62
CA LEU A 23 1.92 -0.65 -2.14
C LEU A 23 1.50 -0.31 -3.57
N ARG A 24 0.93 -1.27 -4.32
CA ARG A 24 0.30 -0.99 -5.62
C ARG A 24 -1.00 -0.20 -5.48
N GLN A 25 -1.72 -0.44 -4.39
CA GLN A 25 -3.01 0.20 -4.16
C GLN A 25 -2.81 1.66 -3.74
N ARG A 26 -1.87 1.90 -2.81
CA ARG A 26 -1.48 3.24 -2.38
C ARG A 26 -0.16 3.22 -1.60
N PRO A 27 0.49 4.39 -1.44
CA PRO A 27 1.57 4.53 -0.48
C PRO A 27 1.11 4.28 0.97
N LEU A 28 1.95 3.59 1.75
CA LEU A 28 1.67 3.16 3.12
C LEU A 28 2.81 3.53 4.07
N CYS A 29 2.50 3.92 5.30
CA CYS A 29 3.49 4.09 6.36
C CYS A 29 3.85 2.76 7.03
N VAL A 30 4.93 2.74 7.79
CA VAL A 30 5.35 1.54 8.53
C VAL A 30 4.26 1.02 9.47
N CYS A 31 3.46 1.90 10.08
CA CYS A 31 2.39 1.51 11.00
C CYS A 31 1.28 0.76 10.27
N GLU A 32 0.82 1.26 9.12
CA GLU A 32 -0.21 0.60 8.29
C GLU A 32 0.27 -0.77 7.81
N ILE A 33 1.51 -0.85 7.33
CA ILE A 33 2.10 -2.13 6.88
C ILE A 33 2.22 -3.11 8.05
N THR A 34 2.60 -2.63 9.23
CA THR A 34 2.68 -3.45 10.45
C THR A 34 1.31 -4.00 10.83
N THR A 35 0.26 -3.16 10.77
CA THR A 35 -1.12 -3.57 11.01
C THR A 35 -1.59 -4.62 9.99
N LEU A 36 -1.35 -4.37 8.70
CA LEU A 36 -1.75 -5.30 7.62
C LEU A 36 -1.13 -6.69 7.78
N LEU A 37 0.16 -6.74 8.08
CA LEU A 37 0.89 -8.00 8.18
C LEU A 37 0.70 -8.72 9.52
N GLY A 38 0.22 -8.02 10.56
CA GLY A 38 0.14 -8.57 11.92
C GLY A 38 1.51 -8.85 12.53
N LEU A 39 2.55 -8.13 12.11
CA LEU A 39 3.94 -8.36 12.55
C LEU A 39 4.39 -7.30 13.57
N ALA A 40 5.53 -7.55 14.23
CA ALA A 40 6.21 -6.52 15.01
C ALA A 40 6.81 -5.43 14.11
N ALA A 41 6.79 -4.18 14.57
CA ALA A 41 7.31 -3.02 13.82
C ALA A 41 8.79 -3.17 13.42
N SER A 42 9.60 -3.84 14.25
CA SER A 42 11.01 -4.13 13.96
C SER A 42 11.17 -5.08 12.77
N THR A 43 10.34 -6.13 12.69
CA THR A 43 10.30 -7.08 11.58
C THR A 43 9.85 -6.39 10.30
N THR A 44 8.76 -5.62 10.37
CA THR A 44 8.27 -4.83 9.24
C THR A 44 9.33 -3.86 8.71
N SER A 45 10.01 -3.15 9.60
CA SER A 45 11.10 -2.23 9.23
C SER A 45 12.25 -2.95 8.52
N LYS A 46 12.59 -4.17 8.94
CA LYS A 46 13.61 -5.00 8.28
C LYS A 46 13.17 -5.40 6.88
N HIS A 47 11.91 -5.79 6.69
CA HIS A 47 11.37 -6.11 5.36
C HIS A 47 11.44 -4.90 4.41
N LEU A 48 11.02 -3.73 4.89
CA LEU A 48 11.08 -2.49 4.13
C LEU A 48 12.52 -2.11 3.76
N PHE A 49 13.46 -2.30 4.68
CA PHE A 49 14.88 -2.07 4.41
C PHE A 49 15.41 -2.97 3.27
N ILE A 50 15.07 -4.26 3.29
CA ILE A 50 15.48 -5.23 2.26
C ILE A 50 14.87 -4.85 0.90
N LEU A 51 13.57 -4.56 0.86
CA LEU A 51 12.88 -4.14 -0.36
C LEU A 51 13.49 -2.85 -0.95
N ARG A 52 13.84 -1.89 -0.09
CA ARG A 52 14.48 -0.63 -0.50
C ARG A 52 15.90 -0.86 -1.02
N GLN A 53 16.70 -1.72 -0.38
CA GLN A 53 18.01 -2.10 -0.91
C GLN A 53 17.92 -2.77 -2.29
N ALA A 54 16.88 -3.57 -2.50
CA ALA A 54 16.59 -4.18 -3.79
C ALA A 54 15.99 -3.20 -4.82
N ARG A 55 15.76 -1.94 -4.46
CA ARG A 55 15.12 -0.90 -5.30
C ARG A 55 13.71 -1.29 -5.76
N LEU A 56 13.02 -2.14 -5.01
CA LEU A 56 11.65 -2.56 -5.28
C LEU A 56 10.62 -1.60 -4.69
N ILE A 57 11.04 -0.74 -3.75
CA ILE A 57 10.23 0.33 -3.14
C ILE A 57 11.08 1.58 -2.93
N GLU A 58 10.40 2.71 -2.79
CA GLU A 58 10.96 4.01 -2.43
C GLU A 58 10.28 4.57 -1.19
N SER A 59 10.95 5.48 -0.48
CA SER A 59 10.39 6.15 0.69
C SER A 59 10.16 7.63 0.39
N ILE A 60 8.98 8.14 0.73
CA ILE A 60 8.63 9.55 0.65
C ILE A 60 8.42 10.09 2.06
N LYS A 61 9.07 11.21 2.36
CA LYS A 61 8.88 11.91 3.63
C LYS A 61 7.81 13.00 3.45
N ASN A 62 6.83 13.00 4.34
CA ASN A 62 5.83 14.06 4.46
C ASN A 62 5.80 14.55 5.91
N GLY A 63 6.41 15.71 6.18
CA GLY A 63 6.57 16.23 7.53
C GLY A 63 7.33 15.27 8.45
N ARG A 64 6.65 14.77 9.49
CA ARG A 64 7.20 13.80 10.46
C ARG A 64 7.06 12.35 10.02
N TRP A 65 6.28 12.08 8.97
CA TRP A 65 5.93 10.72 8.55
C TRP A 65 6.76 10.27 7.35
N VAL A 66 7.04 8.98 7.31
CA VAL A 66 7.69 8.31 6.17
C VAL A 66 6.71 7.29 5.61
N TYR A 67 6.45 7.42 4.32
CA TYR A 67 5.62 6.51 3.54
C TYR A 67 6.48 5.76 2.56
N TYR A 68 6.04 4.56 2.20
CA TYR A 68 6.66 3.72 1.20
C TYR A 68 5.74 3.62 0.00
N GLN A 69 6.32 3.48 -1.18
CA GLN A 69 5.59 3.29 -2.43
C GLN A 69 6.41 2.48 -3.42
N LEU A 70 5.78 2.03 -4.49
CA LEU A 70 6.52 1.51 -5.64
C LEU A 70 7.35 2.61 -6.31
N PRO A 71 8.50 2.27 -6.93
CA PRO A 71 9.38 3.24 -7.55
C PRO A 71 8.67 4.05 -8.64
N HIS A 72 8.88 5.36 -8.67
CA HIS A 72 8.29 6.20 -9.73
C HIS A 72 8.95 5.96 -11.09
N ALA A 73 10.27 5.75 -11.09
CA ALA A 73 11.07 5.50 -12.29
C ALA A 73 11.91 4.20 -12.11
N PRO A 74 11.27 3.01 -12.13
CA PRO A 74 11.98 1.76 -12.01
C PRO A 74 12.81 1.49 -13.27
N THR A 75 13.96 0.84 -13.11
CA THR A 75 14.71 0.25 -14.23
C THR A 75 13.86 -0.84 -14.90
N ASP A 76 14.12 -1.13 -16.18
CA ASP A 76 13.32 -2.11 -16.94
C ASP A 76 13.22 -3.47 -16.24
N SER A 77 14.33 -3.99 -15.70
CA SER A 77 14.31 -5.27 -14.96
C SER A 77 13.43 -5.23 -13.70
N VAL A 78 13.37 -4.09 -12.98
CA VAL A 78 12.51 -3.95 -11.80
C VAL A 78 11.06 -3.86 -12.23
N ARG A 79 10.78 -3.12 -13.31
CA ARG A 79 9.44 -3.01 -13.90
C ARG A 79 8.89 -4.38 -14.31
N GLU A 80 9.69 -5.17 -15.03
CA GLU A 80 9.32 -6.52 -15.46
C GLU A 80 9.06 -7.44 -14.28
N VAL A 81 9.95 -7.42 -13.28
CA VAL A 81 9.78 -8.21 -12.06
C VAL A 81 8.50 -7.83 -11.32
N LEU A 82 8.22 -6.54 -11.12
CA LEU A 82 7.00 -6.10 -10.43
C LEU A 82 5.75 -6.47 -11.23
N ALA A 83 5.79 -6.38 -12.57
CA ALA A 83 4.70 -6.78 -13.44
C ALA A 83 4.44 -8.30 -13.38
N LEU A 84 5.50 -9.12 -13.39
CA LEU A 84 5.40 -10.56 -13.21
C LEU A 84 4.82 -10.90 -11.84
N THR A 85 5.41 -10.40 -10.76
CA THR A 85 4.93 -10.61 -9.39
C THR A 85 3.47 -10.24 -9.23
N THR A 86 3.07 -9.10 -9.80
CA THR A 86 1.68 -8.65 -9.82
C THR A 86 0.76 -9.68 -10.48
N ARG A 87 1.12 -10.12 -11.68
CA ARG A 87 0.29 -11.04 -12.46
C ARG A 87 0.13 -12.40 -11.78
N GLU A 88 1.20 -12.92 -11.19
CA GLU A 88 1.17 -14.24 -10.54
C GLU A 88 0.44 -14.21 -9.19
N LEU A 89 0.34 -13.05 -8.53
CA LEU A 89 -0.19 -12.95 -7.17
C LEU A 89 -1.58 -12.31 -7.07
N ALA A 90 -2.05 -11.60 -8.09
CA ALA A 90 -3.30 -10.81 -8.05
C ALA A 90 -4.51 -11.61 -7.54
N ASP A 91 -4.65 -12.87 -7.96
CA ASP A 91 -5.81 -13.71 -7.62
C ASP A 91 -5.56 -14.66 -6.44
N THR A 92 -4.46 -14.47 -5.71
CA THR A 92 -4.17 -15.33 -4.55
C THR A 92 -5.05 -14.94 -3.36
N PRO A 93 -5.61 -15.90 -2.60
CA PRO A 93 -6.54 -15.60 -1.51
C PRO A 93 -6.00 -14.62 -0.47
N GLN A 94 -4.72 -14.74 -0.12
CA GLN A 94 -4.08 -13.86 0.86
C GLN A 94 -3.99 -12.41 0.36
N ILE A 95 -3.68 -12.20 -0.92
CA ILE A 95 -3.59 -10.86 -1.50
C ILE A 95 -4.96 -10.22 -1.62
N LEU A 96 -5.97 -10.98 -2.06
CA LEU A 96 -7.35 -10.50 -2.11
C LEU A 96 -7.86 -10.08 -0.72
N GLN A 97 -7.52 -10.86 0.31
CA GLN A 97 -7.87 -10.52 1.69
C GLN A 97 -7.14 -9.26 2.17
N ASP A 98 -5.83 -9.15 1.90
CA ASP A 98 -5.05 -7.96 2.25
C ASP A 98 -5.60 -6.71 1.57
N GLU A 99 -5.90 -6.79 0.27
CA GLU A 99 -6.47 -5.67 -0.51
C GLU A 99 -7.85 -5.26 0.02
N ALA A 100 -8.70 -6.21 0.41
CA ALA A 100 -9.99 -5.93 1.03
C ALA A 100 -9.87 -5.27 2.42
N ALA A 101 -8.78 -5.55 3.17
CA ALA A 101 -8.55 -4.97 4.49
C ALA A 101 -7.96 -3.54 4.43
N LEU A 102 -7.24 -3.20 3.36
CA LEU A 102 -6.52 -1.92 3.24
C LEU A 102 -7.36 -0.65 3.45
N PRO A 103 -8.62 -0.54 2.99
CA PRO A 103 -9.47 0.62 3.25
C PRO A 103 -9.73 0.86 4.74
N GLY A 104 -9.80 -0.21 5.54
CA GLY A 104 -10.00 -0.14 6.99
C GLY A 104 -8.73 0.18 7.80
N ILE A 105 -7.56 0.16 7.17
CA ILE A 105 -6.26 0.42 7.81
C ILE A 105 -5.81 1.82 7.42
N SER A 106 -6.29 2.85 8.13
CA SER A 106 -5.86 4.23 7.93
C SER A 106 -5.38 4.84 9.24
N HIS A 107 -4.09 5.24 9.27
CA HIS A 107 -3.47 5.84 10.46
C HIS A 107 -3.22 7.36 10.31
N ASN A 108 -3.48 7.95 9.14
CA ASN A 108 -3.35 9.40 8.92
C ASN A 108 -4.10 9.88 7.66
N THR A 109 -5.15 10.69 7.82
CA THR A 109 -5.96 11.27 6.73
C THR A 109 -5.20 12.28 5.86
N SER A 110 -4.12 12.89 6.35
CA SER A 110 -3.33 13.89 5.62
C SER A 110 -2.54 13.35 4.44
N ILE A 111 -2.42 12.02 4.28
CA ILE A 111 -1.79 11.45 3.09
C ILE A 111 -2.65 11.61 1.84
N HIS A 112 -3.98 11.53 1.94
CA HIS A 112 -4.85 11.68 0.76
C HIS A 112 -4.69 13.05 0.11
N GLU A 113 -4.53 14.10 0.93
CA GLU A 113 -4.27 15.46 0.46
C GLU A 113 -2.86 15.60 -0.14
N PHE A 114 -1.85 14.98 0.48
CA PHE A 114 -0.48 14.94 -0.02
C PHE A 114 -0.32 14.17 -1.35
N LEU A 115 -1.01 13.04 -1.52
CA LEU A 115 -0.98 12.24 -2.75
C LEU A 115 -1.65 12.97 -3.91
N LYS A 116 -2.77 13.66 -3.67
CA LYS A 116 -3.41 14.56 -4.64
C LYS A 116 -2.46 15.67 -5.10
N GLN A 117 -1.67 16.24 -4.18
CA GLN A 117 -0.69 17.30 -4.49
C GLN A 117 0.51 16.82 -5.32
N LYS A 118 0.91 15.55 -5.19
CA LYS A 118 2.12 14.98 -5.83
C LYS A 118 1.90 14.35 -7.22
N HIS A 119 0.68 14.35 -7.77
CA HIS A 119 0.35 13.76 -9.09
C HIS A 119 0.79 12.28 -9.22
N ILE A 120 0.71 11.51 -8.14
CA ILE A 120 0.92 10.05 -8.19
C ILE A 120 -0.40 9.42 -8.62
N PRO A 121 -0.47 8.65 -9.73
CA PRO A 121 -1.72 8.09 -10.21
C PRO A 121 -2.24 7.06 -9.21
N VAL A 122 -3.38 7.36 -8.60
CA VAL A 122 -4.21 6.42 -7.84
C VAL A 122 -5.23 5.84 -8.82
N PRO A 123 -5.39 4.51 -8.94
CA PRO A 123 -6.47 3.94 -9.73
C PRO A 123 -7.80 4.44 -9.16
N ALA A 124 -8.55 5.18 -9.98
CA ALA A 124 -9.86 5.67 -9.60
C ALA A 124 -10.83 4.48 -9.49
N ASP A 125 -11.41 4.25 -8.31
CA ASP A 125 -12.86 4.15 -8.18
C ASP A 125 -13.35 4.27 -6.73
N GLN A 126 -14.58 4.75 -6.61
CA GLN A 126 -15.51 4.76 -5.47
C GLN A 126 -15.45 5.98 -4.56
N THR A 127 -16.15 6.99 -5.08
CA THR A 127 -16.90 8.04 -4.38
C THR A 127 -17.30 7.66 -2.97
N ASP A 128 -16.84 8.48 -2.02
CA ASP A 128 -17.34 8.54 -0.65
C ASP A 128 -18.80 9.02 -0.71
N GLY A 129 -19.71 8.06 -0.56
CA GLY A 129 -21.14 8.32 -0.38
C GLY A 129 -21.46 8.30 1.10
N SER A 130 -21.35 9.46 1.76
CA SER A 130 -22.05 9.73 3.02
C SER A 130 -22.04 11.23 3.34
N GLU A 131 -23.11 11.92 2.97
CA GLU A 131 -23.70 12.94 3.84
C GLU A 131 -25.20 12.61 3.94
N ASP A 132 -25.51 11.84 4.97
CA ASP A 132 -26.80 11.77 5.64
C ASP A 132 -26.95 13.05 6.48
N ASP A 133 -28.05 13.79 6.30
CA ASP A 133 -28.73 14.49 7.38
C ASP A 133 -29.99 15.18 6.83
N GLY A 134 -31.17 14.84 7.34
CA GLY A 134 -32.37 15.59 6.93
C GLY A 134 -33.77 15.17 7.36
N ALA A 135 -33.94 14.60 8.56
CA ALA A 135 -35.16 14.69 9.38
C ALA A 135 -36.50 14.14 8.84
N LEU A 136 -36.96 13.04 9.46
CA LEU A 136 -38.36 12.86 9.83
C LEU A 136 -38.41 12.36 11.28
N PRO A 137 -39.29 12.94 12.11
CA PRO A 137 -40.15 12.04 12.85
C PRO A 137 -41.62 12.49 12.89
N LEU A 138 -42.44 11.50 12.52
CA LEU A 138 -43.62 11.03 13.24
C LEU A 138 -44.89 11.88 13.22
N ASP A 139 -45.89 11.25 12.60
CA ASP A 139 -47.32 11.40 12.80
C ASP A 139 -47.71 11.62 14.28
N ASP A 140 -48.70 12.49 14.51
CA ASP A 140 -49.84 12.09 15.33
C ASP A 140 -51.12 12.88 15.02
N LYS A 141 -52.23 12.17 15.15
CA LYS A 141 -53.60 12.41 14.66
C LYS A 141 -54.33 13.56 15.37
N ALA A 142 -55.24 14.22 14.62
CA ALA A 142 -56.69 14.41 14.90
C ALA A 142 -57.23 15.68 14.23
#